data_AF-A0A1I2P6U9-F1
#
_entry.id   AF-A0A1I2P6U9-F1
#
_cell.length_a   1.000
_cell.length_b   1.000
_cell.length_c   1.000
_cell.angle_alpha   90.00
_cell.angle_beta   90.00
_cell.angle_gamma   90.00
#
_symmetry.space_group_name_H-M   'P 1'
#
loop_
_entity.id
_entity.type
_entity.pdbx_description
1 polymer ?
#
loop_
_entity_poly.entity_id
_entity_poly.type
_entity_poly.pdbx_seq_one_letter_code
_entity_poly.pdbx_strand_id
1 'polypeptide(L)'
;MNNFYRKANYNGCSNYNKRQNKKINTRSVGDSNEQRAAEFMEKEGYRIVARNFRNRYGEIDIIAIDGNTLAFVEVKYRSSNRYGFPIEAVDYRKQQTIISVARYFMMLNNISEDCPIRFDIVAILGDDIEIIKDAFGIN
;
A
#
# COMPACT_ATOMS: atom_id res chain seq x y z
N MET A 1 40.49 7.15 7.68
CA MET A 1 39.61 6.27 6.87
C MET A 1 38.52 5.73 7.78
N ASN A 2 37.32 6.33 7.78
CA ASN A 2 36.20 5.86 8.60
C ASN A 2 35.20 5.07 7.75
N ASN A 3 35.01 3.83 8.19
CA ASN A 3 34.32 2.73 7.54
C ASN A 3 32.79 2.86 7.66
N PHE A 4 32.21 4.00 7.24
CA PHE A 4 30.77 4.27 7.33
C PHE A 4 29.93 3.77 6.15
N TYR A 5 30.56 3.13 5.16
CA TYR A 5 29.89 2.52 4.00
C TYR A 5 30.28 1.06 3.85
N ARG A 6 29.79 0.17 4.73
CA ARG A 6 29.74 -1.27 4.45
C ARG A 6 28.79 -2.00 5.39
N LYS A 7 27.52 -2.08 4.98
CA LYS A 7 26.77 -3.33 4.83
C LYS A 7 25.43 -3.01 4.14
N ALA A 8 25.53 -2.72 2.85
CA ALA A 8 24.46 -3.07 1.92
C ALA A 8 24.43 -4.60 1.86
N ASN A 9 23.60 -5.22 2.70
CA ASN A 9 23.18 -6.61 2.53
C ASN A 9 21.68 -6.58 2.28
N TYR A 10 21.37 -6.38 0.99
CA TYR A 10 20.08 -6.50 0.35
C TYR A 10 19.42 -7.84 0.71
N ASN A 11 18.19 -7.79 1.22
CA ASN A 11 17.23 -8.90 1.25
C ASN A 11 15.81 -8.35 1.43
N GLY A 12 15.29 -7.68 0.40
CA GLY A 12 13.85 -7.41 0.17
C GLY A 12 13.09 -6.56 1.21
N CYS A 13 11.97 -5.98 0.79
CA CYS A 13 11.01 -5.38 1.72
C CYS A 13 10.42 -6.40 2.74
N SER A 14 10.68 -7.69 2.53
CA SER A 14 10.35 -8.81 3.42
C SER A 14 10.89 -8.67 4.84
N ASN A 15 12.05 -8.03 5.03
CA ASN A 15 12.68 -7.83 6.35
C ASN A 15 12.18 -6.58 7.11
N TYR A 16 11.13 -5.90 6.63
CA TYR A 16 10.48 -4.82 7.38
C TYR A 16 9.98 -5.35 8.74
N ASN A 17 10.78 -5.11 9.78
CA ASN A 17 10.50 -5.52 11.15
C ASN A 17 9.70 -4.41 11.84
N LYS A 18 8.49 -4.77 12.30
CA LYS A 18 7.52 -3.98 13.08
C LYS A 18 8.08 -3.27 14.33
N ARG A 19 9.35 -3.50 14.69
CA ARG A 19 9.99 -3.03 15.94
C ARG A 19 10.36 -1.55 15.97
N GLN A 20 10.26 -0.82 14.86
CA GLN A 20 10.54 0.62 14.85
C GLN A 20 9.29 1.38 14.38
N ASN A 21 8.75 2.23 15.26
CA ASN A 21 7.67 3.20 15.03
C ASN A 21 6.21 2.74 15.12
N LYS A 22 5.82 2.42 16.36
CA LYS A 22 4.43 2.32 16.84
C LYS A 22 3.75 3.69 16.83
N LYS A 23 3.15 4.09 15.70
CA LYS A 23 2.01 5.04 15.68
C LYS A 23 0.98 4.56 14.66
N ILE A 24 0.18 3.59 15.08
CA ILE A 24 -1.03 3.18 14.37
C ILE A 24 -2.07 4.27 14.62
N ASN A 25 -2.55 4.90 13.55
CA ASN A 25 -3.54 5.97 13.65
C ASN A 25 -4.94 5.35 13.73
N THR A 26 -5.43 5.13 14.95
CA THR A 26 -6.75 4.54 15.22
C THR A 26 -7.82 5.62 15.33
N ARG A 27 -8.48 6.00 14.23
CA ARG A 27 -9.82 6.63 14.30
C ARG A 27 -10.72 6.10 13.18
N SER A 28 -11.82 5.48 13.62
CA SER A 28 -12.86 4.77 12.87
C SER A 28 -13.79 5.71 12.12
N VAL A 29 -14.26 5.24 10.95
CA VAL A 29 -15.63 5.35 10.36
C VAL A 29 -15.63 5.00 8.84
N GLY A 30 -14.47 4.84 8.19
CA GLY A 30 -14.34 4.13 6.88
C GLY A 30 -14.09 2.61 7.00
N ASP A 31 -14.29 2.06 8.19
CA ASP A 31 -13.53 0.94 8.76
C ASP A 31 -13.90 -0.44 8.21
N SER A 32 -15.16 -0.69 7.80
CA SER A 32 -15.60 -2.06 7.48
C SER A 32 -15.07 -2.56 6.12
N ASN A 33 -15.08 -1.73 5.08
CA ASN A 33 -14.59 -2.12 3.77
C ASN A 33 -13.05 -2.21 3.75
N GLU A 34 -12.37 -1.29 4.43
CA GLU A 34 -10.92 -1.35 4.60
C GLU A 34 -10.51 -2.58 5.44
N GLN A 35 -11.26 -2.90 6.50
CA GLN A 35 -11.06 -4.12 7.28
C GLN A 35 -11.27 -5.37 6.41
N ARG A 36 -12.37 -5.46 5.65
CA ARG A 36 -12.64 -6.58 4.73
C ARG A 36 -11.54 -6.73 3.69
N ALA A 37 -11.08 -5.62 3.11
CA ALA A 37 -9.96 -5.61 2.18
C ALA A 37 -8.68 -6.13 2.83
N ALA A 38 -8.33 -5.66 4.03
CA ALA A 38 -7.15 -6.10 4.76
C ALA A 38 -7.23 -7.61 5.08
N GLU A 39 -8.36 -8.10 5.60
CA GLU A 39 -8.57 -9.52 5.87
C GLU A 39 -8.49 -10.39 4.62
N PHE A 40 -9.04 -9.91 3.50
CA PHE A 40 -8.94 -10.59 2.22
C PHE A 40 -7.48 -10.66 1.74
N MET A 41 -6.76 -9.54 1.77
CA MET A 41 -5.35 -9.49 1.42
C MET A 41 -4.50 -10.42 2.29
N GLU A 42 -4.77 -10.48 3.60
CA GLU A 42 -4.07 -11.41 4.50
C GLU A 42 -4.32 -12.88 4.12
N LYS A 43 -5.54 -13.23 3.71
CA LYS A 43 -5.87 -14.57 3.19
C LYS A 43 -5.15 -14.87 1.87
N GLU A 44 -4.94 -13.86 1.03
CA GLU A 44 -4.17 -13.94 -0.21
C GLU A 44 -2.64 -13.90 0.02
N GLY A 45 -2.18 -13.95 1.27
CA GLY A 45 -0.76 -14.07 1.62
C GLY A 45 -0.02 -12.75 1.80
N TYR A 46 -0.71 -11.61 1.75
CA TYR A 46 -0.12 -10.32 2.08
C TYR A 46 0.09 -10.19 3.59
N ARG A 47 1.12 -9.45 3.98
CA ARG A 47 1.31 -9.00 5.37
C ARG A 47 1.02 -7.51 5.48
N ILE A 48 -0.04 -7.15 6.23
CA ILE A 48 -0.40 -5.74 6.45
C ILE A 48 0.69 -5.02 7.27
N VAL A 49 1.15 -3.89 6.75
CA VAL A 49 2.16 -3.01 7.37
C VAL A 49 1.48 -1.83 8.06
N ALA A 50 0.58 -1.16 7.35
CA ALA A 50 -0.15 -0.02 7.86
C ALA A 50 -1.53 0.06 7.17
N ARG A 51 -2.44 0.75 7.84
CA ARG A 51 -3.78 1.07 7.35
C ARG A 51 -4.04 2.55 7.58
N ASN A 52 -4.77 3.18 6.66
CA ASN A 52 -5.11 4.61 6.68
C ASN A 52 -3.88 5.49 6.96
N PHE A 53 -2.81 5.27 6.20
CA PHE A 53 -1.58 6.04 6.33
C PHE A 53 -1.75 7.38 5.62
N ARG A 54 -1.55 8.48 6.34
CA ARG A 54 -1.84 9.83 5.87
C ARG A 54 -0.74 10.83 6.17
N ASN A 55 -0.58 11.78 5.27
CA ASN A 55 0.20 13.00 5.48
C ASN A 55 -0.67 14.24 5.14
N ARG A 56 -0.08 15.43 5.11
CA ARG A 56 -0.83 16.68 4.83
C ARG A 56 -1.45 16.76 3.43
N TYR A 57 -1.07 15.87 2.52
CA TYR A 57 -1.40 15.92 1.09
C TYR A 57 -2.32 14.79 0.63
N GLY A 58 -2.45 13.73 1.42
CA GLY A 58 -3.31 12.61 1.08
C GLY A 58 -3.08 11.40 1.96
N GLU A 59 -3.61 10.28 1.50
CA GLU A 59 -3.66 9.03 2.24
C GLU A 59 -3.50 7.82 1.32
N ILE A 60 -3.12 6.70 1.93
CA ILE A 60 -3.07 5.36 1.35
C ILE A 60 -3.85 4.45 2.31
N ASP A 61 -4.85 3.75 1.78
CA ASP A 61 -5.79 2.94 2.58
C ASP A 61 -5.08 1.76 3.23
N ILE A 62 -4.29 1.01 2.47
CA ILE A 62 -3.55 -0.15 2.98
C ILE A 62 -2.11 -0.13 2.43
N ILE A 63 -1.15 -0.40 3.31
CA ILE A 63 0.25 -0.67 2.94
C ILE A 63 0.55 -2.10 3.38
N ALA A 64 1.04 -2.94 2.48
CA ALA A 64 1.25 -4.36 2.74
C ALA A 64 2.51 -4.90 2.05
N ILE A 65 3.01 -6.04 2.53
CA ILE A 65 4.07 -6.81 1.87
C ILE A 65 3.49 -8.00 1.14
N ASP A 66 3.80 -8.13 -0.14
CA ASP A 66 3.55 -9.30 -0.99
C ASP A 66 4.90 -9.91 -1.40
N GLY A 67 5.31 -11.00 -0.74
CA GLY A 67 6.64 -11.57 -0.91
C GLY A 67 7.76 -10.57 -0.56
N ASN A 68 8.46 -10.06 -1.57
CA ASN A 68 9.52 -9.05 -1.44
C ASN A 68 9.10 -7.63 -1.86
N THR A 69 7.84 -7.44 -2.24
CA THR A 69 7.27 -6.19 -2.78
C THR A 69 6.47 -5.45 -1.73
N LEU A 70 6.68 -4.14 -1.61
CA LEU A 70 5.86 -3.23 -0.80
C LEU A 70 4.71 -2.69 -1.66
N ALA A 71 3.51 -3.19 -1.39
CA ALA A 71 2.29 -2.78 -2.07
C ALA A 71 1.63 -1.59 -1.34
N PHE A 72 1.33 -0.53 -2.09
CA PHE A 72 0.54 0.62 -1.68
C PHE A 72 -0.84 0.50 -2.32
N VAL A 73 -1.87 0.36 -1.51
CA VAL A 73 -3.16 -0.16 -1.97
C VAL A 73 -4.28 0.82 -1.67
N GLU A 74 -5.07 1.12 -2.70
CA GLU A 74 -6.33 1.88 -2.59
C GLU A 74 -7.51 0.89 -2.59
N VAL A 75 -8.48 1.10 -1.68
CA VAL A 75 -9.69 0.29 -1.57
C VAL A 75 -10.85 1.02 -2.24
N LYS A 76 -11.59 0.32 -3.11
CA LYS A 76 -12.69 0.89 -3.86
C LYS A 76 -13.93 0.02 -3.79
N TYR A 77 -15.02 0.61 -3.30
CA TYR A 77 -16.34 -0.01 -3.31
C TYR A 77 -17.09 0.28 -4.62
N ARG A 78 -17.82 -0.72 -5.10
CA ARG A 78 -18.68 -0.65 -6.28
C ARG A 78 -20.13 -0.92 -5.92
N SER A 79 -21.03 -0.18 -6.57
CA SER A 79 -22.48 -0.40 -6.49
C SER A 79 -23.04 -1.31 -7.59
N SER A 80 -22.29 -1.59 -8.67
CA SER A 80 -22.72 -2.51 -9.74
C SER A 80 -21.55 -3.01 -10.60
N ASN A 81 -21.75 -4.14 -11.30
CA ASN A 81 -20.76 -4.74 -12.20
C ASN A 81 -20.80 -4.19 -13.65
N ARG A 82 -21.58 -3.13 -13.92
CA ARG A 82 -21.85 -2.66 -15.29
C ARG A 82 -20.63 -2.04 -16.00
N TYR A 83 -19.57 -1.74 -15.26
CA TYR A 83 -18.31 -1.25 -15.78
C TYR A 83 -17.20 -2.01 -15.05
N GLY A 84 -16.35 -2.76 -15.78
CA GLY A 84 -15.11 -3.34 -15.25
C GLY A 84 -14.21 -2.26 -14.64
N PHE A 85 -13.10 -2.60 -13.97
CA PHE A 85 -12.27 -1.58 -13.30
C PHE A 85 -11.59 -0.81 -14.40
N PRO A 86 -11.95 0.47 -14.69
CA PRO A 86 -11.25 1.19 -15.73
C PRO A 86 -9.79 1.29 -15.31
N ILE A 87 -8.89 1.29 -16.28
CA ILE A 87 -7.48 1.63 -16.04
C ILE A 87 -7.33 3.04 -15.40
N GLU A 88 -8.41 3.83 -15.43
CA GLU A 88 -8.58 5.17 -14.87
C GLU A 88 -9.25 5.20 -13.47
N ALA A 89 -9.51 4.06 -12.84
CA ALA A 89 -10.29 4.05 -11.58
C ALA A 89 -9.63 4.78 -10.40
N VAL A 90 -8.33 5.02 -10.54
CA VAL A 90 -7.60 6.02 -9.80
C VAL A 90 -7.18 7.06 -10.83
N ASP A 91 -7.80 8.24 -10.80
CA ASP A 91 -7.47 9.30 -11.75
C ASP A 91 -6.01 9.75 -11.60
N TYR A 92 -5.48 10.44 -12.61
CA TYR A 92 -4.09 10.89 -12.59
C TYR A 92 -3.74 11.70 -11.33
N ARG A 93 -4.64 12.56 -10.83
CA ARG A 93 -4.35 13.37 -9.63
C ARG A 93 -4.21 12.49 -8.40
N LYS A 94 -5.11 11.52 -8.22
CA LYS A 94 -5.07 10.58 -7.11
C LYS A 94 -3.86 9.64 -7.21
N GLN A 95 -3.46 9.21 -8.41
CA GLN A 95 -2.20 8.46 -8.61
C GLN A 95 -1.00 9.27 -8.12
N GLN A 96 -0.88 10.54 -8.52
CA GLN A 96 0.22 11.42 -8.07
C GLN A 96 0.20 11.62 -6.55
N THR A 97 -0.98 11.75 -5.94
CA THR A 97 -1.11 11.81 -4.49
C THR A 97 -0.62 10.52 -3.82
N ILE A 98 -1.05 9.34 -4.29
CA ILE A 98 -0.64 8.06 -3.72
C ILE A 98 0.87 7.87 -3.86
N ILE A 99 1.46 8.17 -5.03
CA ILE A 99 2.90 8.10 -5.27
C ILE A 99 3.66 9.00 -4.28
N SER A 100 3.19 10.23 -4.08
CA SER A 100 3.80 11.18 -3.14
C SER A 100 3.73 10.68 -1.69
N VAL A 101 2.58 10.15 -1.27
CA VAL A 101 2.38 9.59 0.07
C VAL A 101 3.24 8.32 0.27
N ALA A 102 3.38 7.49 -0.76
CA ALA A 102 4.21 6.28 -0.74
C ALA A 102 5.70 6.63 -0.57
N ARG A 103 6.21 7.60 -1.34
CA ARG A 103 7.58 8.12 -1.17
C ARG A 103 7.81 8.67 0.22
N TYR A 104 6.85 9.41 0.77
CA TYR A 104 6.92 9.91 2.14
C TYR A 104 6.97 8.76 3.17
N PHE A 105 6.14 7.72 3.00
CA PHE A 105 6.17 6.53 3.83
C PHE A 105 7.55 5.85 3.80
N MET A 106 8.12 5.65 2.61
CA MET A 106 9.44 5.03 2.43
C MET A 106 10.54 5.85 3.12
N MET A 107 10.55 7.16 2.91
CA MET A 107 11.49 8.09 3.54
C MET A 107 11.42 8.02 5.06
N LEU A 108 10.21 8.08 5.65
CA LEU A 108 10.03 8.00 7.11
C LEU A 108 10.51 6.68 7.71
N ASN A 109 10.44 5.59 6.94
CA ASN A 109 10.78 4.25 7.41
C ASN A 109 12.19 3.80 6.97
N ASN A 110 13.00 4.69 6.37
CA ASN A 110 14.33 4.38 5.81
C ASN A 110 14.31 3.18 4.86
N ILE A 111 13.27 3.07 4.03
CA ILE A 111 13.14 2.01 3.02
C ILE A 111 13.95 2.44 1.79
N SER A 112 14.81 1.53 1.30
CA SER A 112 15.62 1.77 0.10
C SER A 112 14.75 2.04 -1.12
N GLU A 113 15.19 2.94 -2.00
CA GLU A 113 14.58 3.14 -3.32
C GLU A 113 14.66 1.89 -4.20
N ASP A 114 15.58 0.96 -3.91
CA ASP A 114 15.68 -0.33 -4.57
C ASP A 114 14.65 -1.36 -4.08
N CYS A 115 13.85 -1.05 -3.04
CA CYS A 115 12.77 -1.95 -2.66
C CYS A 115 11.74 -2.01 -3.81
N PRO A 116 11.36 -3.19 -4.29
CA PRO A 116 10.26 -3.33 -5.23
C PRO A 116 8.98 -2.76 -4.61
N ILE A 117 8.39 -1.77 -5.26
CA ILE A 117 7.10 -1.22 -4.86
C ILE A 117 6.06 -1.49 -5.93
N ARG A 118 4.80 -1.56 -5.51
CA ARG A 118 3.67 -1.75 -6.40
C ARG A 118 2.47 -0.93 -5.94
N PHE A 119 1.66 -0.46 -6.87
CA PHE A 119 0.40 0.20 -6.55
C PHE A 119 -0.74 -0.73 -6.93
N ASP A 120 -1.47 -1.24 -5.93
CA ASP A 120 -2.56 -2.20 -6.12
C ASP A 120 -3.91 -1.49 -5.88
N ILE A 121 -4.99 -2.07 -6.41
CA ILE A 121 -6.37 -1.71 -6.05
C ILE A 121 -7.05 -2.94 -5.46
N VAL A 122 -7.76 -2.76 -4.35
CA VAL A 122 -8.75 -3.73 -3.87
C VAL A 122 -10.14 -3.26 -4.26
N ALA A 123 -10.79 -4.03 -5.12
CA ALA A 123 -12.16 -3.82 -5.58
C ALA A 123 -13.13 -4.62 -4.70
N ILE A 124 -14.18 -3.98 -4.18
CA ILE A 124 -15.25 -4.64 -3.42
C ILE A 124 -16.58 -4.42 -4.13
N LEU A 125 -17.27 -5.50 -4.49
CA LEU A 125 -18.63 -5.49 -5.04
C LEU A 125 -19.50 -6.48 -4.27
N GLY A 126 -20.35 -5.98 -3.36
CA GLY A 126 -21.12 -6.85 -2.47
C GLY A 126 -20.21 -7.70 -1.59
N ASP A 127 -20.17 -9.01 -1.86
CA ASP A 127 -19.28 -9.96 -1.19
C ASP A 127 -18.05 -10.36 -2.01
N ASP A 128 -18.01 -9.97 -3.28
CA ASP A 128 -16.87 -10.22 -4.16
C ASP A 128 -15.76 -9.21 -3.86
N ILE A 129 -14.55 -9.70 -3.65
CA ILE A 129 -13.34 -8.90 -3.45
C ILE A 129 -12.29 -9.36 -4.45
N GLU A 130 -11.67 -8.41 -5.15
CA GLU A 130 -10.63 -8.66 -6.15
C GLU A 130 -9.42 -7.76 -5.88
N ILE A 131 -8.21 -8.31 -6.02
CA ILE A 131 -6.95 -7.55 -5.98
C ILE A 131 -6.45 -7.37 -7.41
N ILE A 132 -6.36 -6.11 -7.84
CA ILE A 132 -5.74 -5.71 -9.10
C ILE A 132 -4.32 -5.27 -8.78
N LYS A 133 -3.34 -6.15 -9.08
CA LYS A 133 -1.92 -5.85 -8.92
C LYS A 133 -1.43 -4.94 -10.05
N ASP A 134 -0.44 -4.11 -9.77
CA ASP A 134 0.18 -3.21 -10.75
C ASP A 134 -0.86 -2.28 -11.44
N ALA A 135 -1.84 -1.80 -10.67
CA ALA A 135 -2.96 -1.02 -11.18
C ALA A 135 -2.52 0.29 -11.83
N PHE A 136 -1.41 0.88 -11.38
CA PHE A 136 -0.74 2.00 -12.03
C PHE A 136 0.74 2.07 -11.65
N GLY A 137 1.52 2.79 -12.45
CA GLY A 137 2.97 2.94 -12.28
C GLY A 137 3.41 4.38 -12.03
N ILE A 138 4.71 4.54 -11.79
CA ILE A 138 5.39 5.83 -11.80
C ILE A 138 5.82 6.07 -13.26
N ASN A 139 5.01 6.80 -14.02
CA ASN A 139 5.40 7.27 -15.36
C ASN A 139 6.42 8.42 -15.27
#